data_AF-A0AB39YHI1-F1
#
_entry.id   AF-A0AB39YHI1-F1
#
_cell.length_a   1.000
_cell.length_b   1.000
_cell.length_c   1.000
_cell.angle_alpha   90.00
_cell.angle_beta   90.00
_cell.angle_gamma   90.00
#
_symmetry.space_group_name_H-M   'P 1'
#
loop_
_entity.id
_entity.type
_entity.pdbx_description
1 polymer ?
#
loop_
_entity_poly.entity_id
_entity_poly.type
_entity_poly.pdbx_seq_one_letter_code
_entity_poly.pdbx_strand_id
1 'polypeptide(L)'
;MKRMKKILSFPPAREIEVGDLDGTSGTAGHVGLLLKFTAFAVFFFPSNMVVKPIGAVGTVPIMLALLLLTFWLCSAFFGLHHPLRTRYPGRLGLGLLWVGTCASYVALFSGFTGNTNVSAQAAADRWLILILACAGIALVASEAVRTLDNAMSLVRAILAGAFFCCLVALVQFLFRVNPMLWIQEAMPGFTDNGGNTAFQVRGLMTRVAGSTFHSIELAVVCAMLLPLSIWRAIYDRTGYKWLHWTGTALLIVAIASTVSRSGVLGLFLGMLVFIPFLPRPARRWAVVAAPAAMAALFVAIPGLVGTLTSSFTAGNSDPSLTTRTNNYPRVAEMFGELPFLGLGPGNYMPENALYILDNQYLNSLVTLGLVGFIGMVAFLVLPAVSCFIAARASRIPALRCLAGAAAAAGAVAAGCSLTFDSMAFPVFALVYPFIIGLGGGAWIMIRREIELRETTAPDLLKNGPPQDGHLRNPSTPNVEAITWTR
;
A
#
# COMPACT_ATOMS: atom_id res chain seq x y z
N MET A 1 54.75 -17.54 1.87
CA MET A 1 53.52 -16.96 2.46
C MET A 1 52.54 -16.54 1.35
N LYS A 2 51.73 -17.45 0.81
CA LYS A 2 50.60 -17.15 -0.08
C LYS A 2 49.34 -17.10 0.78
N ARG A 3 48.92 -15.90 1.23
CA ARG A 3 47.67 -15.74 2.00
C ARG A 3 46.56 -15.28 1.05
N MET A 4 45.54 -16.12 0.97
CA MET A 4 44.30 -15.97 0.19
C MET A 4 43.67 -14.59 0.39
N LYS A 5 43.59 -13.78 -0.68
CA LYS A 5 42.51 -12.80 -0.85
C LYS A 5 41.26 -13.58 -1.27
N LYS A 6 40.52 -14.14 -0.32
CA LYS A 6 39.09 -14.44 -0.54
C LYS A 6 38.37 -13.10 -0.60
N ILE A 7 38.38 -12.49 -1.79
CA ILE A 7 37.42 -11.45 -2.12
C ILE A 7 36.05 -12.10 -1.93
N LEU A 8 35.17 -11.47 -1.13
CA LEU A 8 33.75 -11.82 -1.11
C LEU A 8 33.19 -11.56 -2.51
N SER A 9 33.35 -12.52 -3.42
CA SER A 9 32.67 -12.52 -4.70
C SER A 9 31.24 -12.95 -4.41
N PHE A 10 30.34 -11.99 -4.24
CA PHE A 10 28.92 -12.29 -4.30
C PHE A 10 28.62 -12.81 -5.71
N PRO A 11 27.94 -13.96 -5.85
CA PRO A 11 27.53 -14.44 -7.16
C PRO A 11 26.71 -13.35 -7.86
N PRO A 12 26.82 -13.19 -9.19
CA PRO A 12 26.00 -12.25 -9.92
C PRO A 12 24.52 -12.52 -9.64
N ALA A 13 23.71 -11.47 -9.58
CA ALA A 13 22.27 -11.61 -9.38
C ALA A 13 21.71 -12.59 -10.42
N ARG A 14 21.18 -13.72 -9.96
CA ARG A 14 20.61 -14.78 -10.81
C ARG A 14 19.62 -14.14 -11.80
N GLU A 15 19.81 -14.39 -13.09
CA GLU A 15 18.84 -13.94 -14.08
C GLU A 15 17.51 -14.67 -13.86
N ILE A 16 16.41 -13.93 -13.92
CA ILE A 16 15.07 -14.47 -13.72
C ILE A 16 14.73 -15.35 -14.93
N GLU A 17 14.52 -16.65 -14.67
CA GLU A 17 14.13 -17.66 -15.67
C GLU A 17 12.60 -17.81 -15.73
N VAL A 18 12.09 -18.46 -16.78
CA VAL A 18 10.63 -18.69 -16.95
C VAL A 18 10.04 -19.45 -15.74
N GLY A 19 10.77 -20.42 -15.18
CA GLY A 19 10.32 -21.18 -14.01
C GLY A 19 10.14 -20.35 -12.73
N ASP A 20 10.89 -19.25 -12.60
CA ASP A 20 10.78 -18.32 -11.47
C ASP A 20 9.52 -17.42 -11.57
N LEU A 21 9.00 -17.26 -12.80
CA LEU A 21 7.82 -16.46 -13.13
C LEU A 21 6.51 -17.26 -13.02
N ASP A 22 6.57 -18.59 -13.16
CA ASP A 22 5.40 -19.48 -13.11
C ASP A 22 5.14 -20.07 -11.71
N GLY A 23 6.05 -19.84 -10.75
CA GLY A 23 5.94 -20.38 -9.38
C GLY A 23 5.98 -21.91 -9.33
N THR A 24 6.62 -22.55 -10.31
CA THR A 24 6.78 -24.01 -10.41
C THR A 24 8.06 -24.51 -9.76
N SER A 25 8.96 -23.60 -9.35
CA SER A 25 10.30 -23.91 -8.87
C SER A 25 10.35 -24.82 -7.63
N GLY A 26 9.25 -24.91 -6.86
CA GLY A 26 9.23 -25.64 -5.58
C GLY A 26 10.16 -25.04 -4.51
N THR A 27 10.83 -23.93 -4.80
CA THR A 27 11.74 -23.26 -3.87
C THR A 27 11.01 -22.26 -2.99
N ALA A 28 11.29 -22.25 -1.69
CA ALA A 28 10.73 -21.26 -0.79
C ALA A 28 11.21 -19.85 -1.18
N GLY A 29 10.33 -18.85 -1.14
CA GLY A 29 10.70 -17.46 -1.42
C GLY A 29 11.74 -16.92 -0.44
N HIS A 30 12.85 -16.40 -0.97
CA HIS A 30 13.99 -15.89 -0.19
C HIS A 30 13.89 -14.38 0.00
N VAL A 31 12.83 -13.92 0.67
CA VAL A 31 12.74 -12.52 1.15
C VAL A 31 13.44 -12.40 2.51
N GLY A 32 14.19 -11.32 2.73
CA GLY A 32 14.92 -11.09 3.98
C GLY A 32 14.00 -11.08 5.21
N LEU A 33 14.46 -11.68 6.31
CA LEU A 33 13.69 -11.80 7.55
C LEU A 33 13.27 -10.44 8.11
N LEU A 34 14.16 -9.45 8.05
CA LEU A 34 13.86 -8.09 8.49
C LEU A 34 12.65 -7.52 7.74
N LEU A 35 12.58 -7.66 6.40
CA LEU A 35 11.44 -7.14 5.63
C LEU A 35 10.13 -7.85 5.99
N LYS A 36 10.16 -9.18 6.19
CA LYS A 36 8.98 -9.94 6.63
C LYS A 36 8.53 -9.50 8.02
N PHE A 37 9.48 -9.33 8.94
CA PHE A 37 9.18 -8.89 10.30
C PHE A 37 8.63 -7.47 10.32
N THR A 38 9.19 -6.53 9.55
CA THR A 38 8.63 -5.18 9.39
C THR A 38 7.20 -5.25 8.86
N ALA A 39 6.92 -6.05 7.82
CA ALA A 39 5.58 -6.21 7.27
C ALA A 39 4.56 -6.72 8.30
N PHE A 40 4.95 -7.69 9.12
CA PHE A 40 4.13 -8.20 10.21
C PHE A 40 3.94 -7.17 11.34
N ALA A 41 5.04 -6.51 11.74
CA ALA A 41 5.10 -5.58 12.86
C ALA A 41 4.17 -4.38 12.69
N VAL A 42 3.95 -3.91 11.46
CA VAL A 42 3.03 -2.80 11.13
C VAL A 42 1.61 -3.04 11.67
N PHE A 43 1.17 -4.29 11.79
CA PHE A 43 -0.15 -4.63 12.32
C PHE A 43 -0.11 -5.23 13.73
N PHE A 44 1.05 -5.71 14.17
CA PHE A 44 1.14 -6.40 15.46
C PHE A 44 1.23 -5.42 16.62
N PHE A 45 2.08 -4.40 16.49
CA PHE A 45 2.29 -3.43 17.56
C PHE A 45 1.19 -2.35 17.54
N PRO A 46 0.68 -1.92 18.71
CA PRO A 46 -0.25 -0.80 18.79
C PRO A 46 0.37 0.46 18.18
N SER A 47 -0.36 1.11 17.27
CA SER A 47 0.14 2.25 16.48
C SER A 47 0.45 3.51 17.28
N ASN A 48 -0.02 3.59 18.53
CA ASN A 48 0.17 4.70 19.47
C ASN A 48 1.38 4.50 20.41
N MET A 49 2.02 3.33 20.43
CA MET A 49 3.14 3.07 21.35
C MET A 49 4.47 3.57 20.79
N VAL A 50 5.11 4.47 21.53
CA VAL A 50 6.35 5.14 21.11
C VAL A 50 7.44 5.09 22.17
N VAL A 51 8.69 5.11 21.73
CA VAL A 51 9.85 5.35 22.61
C VAL A 51 9.93 6.85 22.90
N LYS A 52 9.62 7.26 24.14
CA LYS A 52 9.49 8.68 24.54
C LYS A 52 10.65 9.59 24.11
N PRO A 53 11.93 9.21 24.24
CA PRO A 53 13.06 10.02 23.74
C PRO A 53 13.07 10.29 22.23
N ILE A 54 12.49 9.39 21.42
CA ILE A 54 12.40 9.51 19.96
C ILE A 54 11.14 10.32 19.56
N GLY A 55 10.15 10.40 20.45
CA GLY A 55 8.89 11.09 20.24
C GLY A 55 7.91 10.30 19.36
N ALA A 56 6.94 10.99 18.75
CA ALA A 56 5.80 10.37 18.05
C ALA A 56 6.16 9.42 16.88
N VAL A 57 7.37 9.52 16.33
CA VAL A 57 7.88 8.62 15.27
C VAL A 57 8.59 7.38 15.82
N GLY A 58 8.78 7.29 17.14
CA GLY A 58 9.47 6.19 17.81
C GLY A 58 8.65 4.90 17.91
N THR A 59 7.80 4.60 16.93
CA THR A 59 7.05 3.34 16.88
C THR A 59 7.94 2.22 16.34
N VAL A 60 7.70 0.97 16.79
CA VAL A 60 8.46 -0.20 16.32
C VAL A 60 8.45 -0.32 14.78
N PRO A 61 7.31 -0.20 14.09
CA PRO A 61 7.28 -0.33 12.62
C PRO A 61 8.10 0.74 11.90
N ILE A 62 8.09 2.00 12.36
CA ILE A 62 8.90 3.08 11.77
C ILE A 62 10.38 2.79 11.99
N MET A 63 10.79 2.40 13.20
CA MET A 63 12.20 2.07 13.49
C MET A 63 12.71 0.94 12.60
N LEU A 64 11.91 -0.11 12.40
CA LEU A 64 12.25 -1.23 11.52
C LEU A 64 12.32 -0.81 10.04
N ALA A 65 11.43 0.09 9.60
CA ALA A 65 11.43 0.64 8.25
C ALA A 65 12.66 1.53 7.98
N LEU A 66 13.08 2.32 8.97
CA LEU A 66 14.32 3.09 8.90
C LEU A 66 15.54 2.18 8.90
N LEU A 67 15.55 1.10 9.68
CA LEU A 67 16.63 0.10 9.67
C LEU A 67 16.75 -0.58 8.30
N LEU A 68 15.63 -0.88 7.64
CA LEU A 68 15.61 -1.36 6.24
C LEU A 68 16.26 -0.34 5.31
N LEU A 69 15.90 0.95 5.43
CA LEU A 69 16.51 2.02 4.63
C LEU A 69 18.02 2.13 4.89
N THR A 70 18.45 2.08 6.16
CA THR A 70 19.87 2.14 6.53
C THR A 70 20.64 1.00 5.90
N PHE A 71 20.17 -0.24 6.01
CA PHE A 71 20.86 -1.37 5.37
C PHE A 71 20.86 -1.29 3.85
N TRP A 72 19.78 -0.78 3.26
CA TRP A 72 19.73 -0.53 1.82
C TRP A 72 20.78 0.51 1.40
N LEU A 73 20.86 1.65 2.09
CA LEU A 73 21.86 2.68 1.83
C LEU A 73 23.28 2.17 2.03
N CYS A 74 23.56 1.45 3.11
CA CYS A 74 24.86 0.83 3.35
C CYS A 74 25.21 -0.16 2.23
N SER A 75 24.27 -1.01 1.82
CA SER A 75 24.48 -1.96 0.72
C SER A 75 24.80 -1.27 -0.61
N ALA A 76 24.12 -0.15 -0.91
CA ALA A 76 24.41 0.66 -2.09
C ALA A 76 25.79 1.33 -1.99
N PHE A 77 26.12 1.89 -0.82
CA PHE A 77 27.39 2.56 -0.55
C PHE A 77 28.60 1.61 -0.67
N PHE A 78 28.45 0.36 -0.20
CA PHE A 78 29.48 -0.67 -0.34
C PHE A 78 29.50 -1.34 -1.72
N GLY A 79 28.70 -0.87 -2.69
CA GLY A 79 28.67 -1.40 -4.04
C GLY A 79 28.11 -2.82 -4.16
N LEU A 80 27.37 -3.30 -3.16
CA LEU A 80 26.77 -4.64 -3.15
C LEU A 80 25.56 -4.74 -4.09
N HIS A 81 24.92 -3.61 -4.41
CA HIS A 81 23.90 -3.52 -5.43
C HIS A 81 23.87 -2.13 -6.09
N HIS A 82 23.23 -2.03 -7.26
CA HIS A 82 23.05 -0.77 -7.97
C HIS A 82 21.66 -0.18 -7.71
N PRO A 83 21.54 0.91 -6.93
CA PRO A 83 20.25 1.43 -6.50
C PRO A 83 19.40 1.93 -7.66
N LEU A 84 19.99 2.35 -8.79
CA LEU A 84 19.27 2.91 -9.95
C LEU A 84 18.85 1.86 -11.00
N ARG A 85 19.22 0.58 -10.80
CA ARG A 85 18.90 -0.51 -11.73
C ARG A 85 17.40 -0.82 -11.72
N THR A 86 16.78 -0.75 -10.55
CA THR A 86 15.37 -1.06 -10.33
C THR A 86 14.48 0.13 -10.72
N ARG A 87 13.91 0.10 -11.92
CA ARG A 87 13.07 1.19 -12.47
C ARG A 87 11.63 0.75 -12.65
N TYR A 88 10.72 1.43 -11.98
CA TYR A 88 9.27 1.26 -12.13
C TYR A 88 8.55 2.57 -11.77
N PRO A 89 7.35 2.85 -12.33
CA PRO A 89 6.67 4.14 -12.15
C PRO A 89 6.32 4.48 -10.70
N GLY A 90 6.02 3.49 -9.84
CA GLY A 90 5.76 3.75 -8.42
C GLY A 90 6.93 4.40 -7.68
N ARG A 91 8.18 4.11 -8.08
CA ARG A 91 9.37 4.75 -7.53
C ARG A 91 9.49 6.23 -7.90
N LEU A 92 9.02 6.59 -9.11
CA LEU A 92 8.94 7.99 -9.53
C LEU A 92 7.97 8.77 -8.62
N GLY A 93 6.80 8.21 -8.30
CA GLY A 93 5.84 8.84 -7.40
C GLY A 93 6.42 9.13 -6.01
N LEU A 94 7.14 8.16 -5.42
CA LEU A 94 7.89 8.35 -4.18
C LEU A 94 8.96 9.45 -4.31
N GLY A 95 9.71 9.46 -5.42
CA GLY A 95 10.72 10.48 -5.69
C GLY A 95 10.14 11.89 -5.79
N LEU A 96 9.00 12.05 -6.46
CA LEU A 96 8.30 13.34 -6.58
C LEU A 96 7.76 13.82 -5.23
N LEU A 97 7.19 12.93 -4.42
CA LEU A 97 6.76 13.26 -3.06
C LEU A 97 7.95 13.66 -2.18
N TRP A 98 9.08 12.98 -2.30
CA TRP A 98 10.30 13.32 -1.59
C TRP A 98 10.81 14.71 -1.96
N VAL A 99 10.89 15.02 -3.25
CA VAL A 99 11.30 16.35 -3.74
C VAL A 99 10.37 17.45 -3.22
N GLY A 100 9.05 17.25 -3.31
CA GLY A 100 8.08 18.23 -2.80
C GLY A 100 8.14 18.40 -1.29
N THR A 101 8.34 17.30 -0.55
CA THR A 101 8.54 17.32 0.91
C THR A 101 9.80 18.09 1.28
N CYS A 102 10.94 17.82 0.63
CA CYS A 102 12.19 18.53 0.88
C CYS A 102 12.09 20.01 0.54
N ALA A 103 11.43 20.38 -0.58
CA ALA A 103 11.25 21.77 -0.96
C ALA A 103 10.39 22.53 0.07
N SER A 104 9.28 21.93 0.51
CA SER A 104 8.41 22.49 1.56
C SER A 104 9.13 22.58 2.91
N TYR A 105 9.91 21.56 3.26
CA TYR A 105 10.74 21.54 4.47
C TYR A 105 11.78 22.68 4.45
N VAL A 106 12.51 22.85 3.34
CA VAL A 106 13.50 23.95 3.23
C VAL A 106 12.82 25.31 3.33
N ALA A 107 11.65 25.50 2.69
CA ALA A 107 10.90 26.75 2.78
C ALA A 107 10.42 27.08 4.20
N LEU A 108 10.01 26.06 4.96
CA LEU A 108 9.69 26.21 6.37
C LEU A 108 10.92 26.72 7.14
N PHE A 109 12.04 26.00 7.08
CA PHE A 109 13.24 26.34 7.85
C PHE A 109 13.94 27.63 7.39
N SER A 110 13.74 28.07 6.15
CA SER A 110 14.23 29.37 5.67
C SER A 110 13.32 30.54 6.05
N GLY A 111 12.18 30.29 6.71
CA GLY A 111 11.21 31.32 7.10
C GLY A 111 10.35 31.84 5.95
N PHE A 112 10.37 31.21 4.77
CA PHE A 112 9.54 31.64 3.64
C PHE A 112 8.05 31.41 3.89
N THR A 113 7.70 30.48 4.77
CA THR A 113 6.31 30.14 5.11
C THR A 113 5.79 30.90 6.34
N GLY A 114 6.51 31.91 6.83
CA GLY A 114 6.14 32.69 8.01
C GLY A 114 6.79 32.22 9.32
N ASN A 115 6.16 32.52 10.46
CA ASN A 115 6.74 32.24 11.78
C ASN A 115 6.82 30.74 12.06
N THR A 116 8.04 30.21 11.96
CA THR A 116 8.37 28.87 12.43
C THR A 116 8.34 28.82 13.95
N ASN A 117 7.64 27.83 14.51
CA ASN A 117 7.69 27.51 15.92
C ASN A 117 8.21 26.08 16.13
N VAL A 118 8.56 25.75 17.37
CA VAL A 118 9.14 24.44 17.72
C VAL A 118 8.19 23.29 17.37
N SER A 119 6.88 23.50 17.52
CA SER A 119 5.88 22.48 17.14
C SER A 119 5.84 22.23 15.64
N ALA A 120 5.94 23.28 14.82
CA ALA A 120 5.95 23.17 13.36
C ALA A 120 7.20 22.47 12.84
N GLN A 121 8.36 22.80 13.41
CA GLN A 121 9.61 22.09 13.09
C GLN A 121 9.50 20.60 13.44
N ALA A 122 9.01 20.29 14.64
CA ALA A 122 8.83 18.90 15.06
C ALA A 122 7.79 18.14 14.21
N ALA A 123 6.75 18.80 13.68
CA ALA A 123 5.80 18.18 12.77
C ALA A 123 6.45 17.87 11.41
N ALA A 124 7.24 18.81 10.88
CA ALA A 124 8.02 18.62 9.65
C ALA A 124 9.05 17.48 9.76
N ASP A 125 9.76 17.39 10.88
CA ASP A 125 10.69 16.30 11.17
C ASP A 125 9.99 14.94 11.16
N ARG A 126 8.83 14.84 11.81
CA ARG A 126 8.04 13.60 11.86
C ARG A 126 7.58 13.17 10.48
N TRP A 127 7.11 14.11 9.67
CA TRP A 127 6.71 13.85 8.30
C TRP A 127 7.90 13.34 7.46
N LEU A 128 9.06 14.00 7.55
CA LEU A 128 10.25 13.60 6.81
C LEU A 128 10.71 12.19 7.20
N ILE A 129 10.71 11.86 8.49
CA ILE A 129 11.01 10.52 9.00
C ILE A 129 10.01 9.48 8.48
N LEU A 130 8.72 9.82 8.42
CA LEU A 130 7.70 8.93 7.86
C LEU A 130 7.95 8.66 6.38
N ILE A 131 8.27 9.67 5.57
CA ILE A 131 8.55 9.46 4.14
C ILE A 131 9.85 8.66 3.93
N LEU A 132 10.87 8.84 4.78
CA LEU A 132 12.06 7.98 4.79
C LEU A 132 11.73 6.52 5.11
N ALA A 133 10.88 6.27 6.12
CA ALA A 133 10.40 4.94 6.44
C ALA A 133 9.64 4.31 5.26
N CYS A 134 8.75 5.08 4.62
CA CYS A 134 8.07 4.66 3.39
C CYS A 134 9.06 4.31 2.27
N ALA A 135 10.10 5.12 2.08
CA ALA A 135 11.13 4.86 1.08
C ALA A 135 11.91 3.57 1.36
N GLY A 136 12.30 3.33 2.61
CA GLY A 136 12.96 2.09 3.03
C GLY A 136 12.15 0.85 2.67
N ILE A 137 10.86 0.85 3.00
CA ILE A 137 9.96 -0.26 2.69
C ILE A 137 9.81 -0.44 1.17
N ALA A 138 9.46 0.61 0.44
CA ALA A 138 9.16 0.52 -0.99
C ALA A 138 10.38 0.08 -1.81
N LEU A 139 11.55 0.64 -1.52
CA LEU A 139 12.79 0.31 -2.22
C LEU A 139 13.19 -1.15 -1.95
N VAL A 140 13.33 -1.54 -0.67
CA VAL A 140 13.76 -2.90 -0.33
C VAL A 140 12.75 -3.95 -0.80
N ALA A 141 11.45 -3.70 -0.65
CA ALA A 141 10.42 -4.63 -1.14
C ALA A 141 10.46 -4.80 -2.66
N SER A 142 10.61 -3.71 -3.42
CA SER A 142 10.70 -3.81 -4.89
C SER A 142 11.95 -4.54 -5.38
N GLU A 143 13.03 -4.51 -4.60
CA GLU A 143 14.27 -5.22 -4.94
C GLU A 143 14.27 -6.68 -4.49
N ALA A 144 13.58 -7.00 -3.39
CA ALA A 144 13.44 -8.37 -2.89
C ALA A 144 12.44 -9.21 -3.73
N VAL A 145 11.39 -8.59 -4.26
CA VAL A 145 10.35 -9.28 -5.03
C VAL A 145 10.79 -9.45 -6.48
N ARG A 146 11.52 -10.53 -6.75
CA ARG A 146 12.02 -10.90 -8.09
C ARG A 146 11.37 -12.15 -8.69
N THR A 147 10.65 -12.91 -7.87
CA THR A 147 9.96 -14.15 -8.26
C THR A 147 8.55 -14.17 -7.62
N LEU A 148 7.66 -15.02 -8.14
CA LEU A 148 6.34 -15.22 -7.52
C LEU A 148 6.45 -15.78 -6.10
N ASP A 149 7.43 -16.64 -5.83
CA ASP A 149 7.66 -17.19 -4.51
C ASP A 149 8.11 -16.10 -3.51
N ASN A 150 8.92 -15.15 -3.96
CA ASN A 150 9.29 -13.98 -3.14
C ASN A 150 8.08 -13.09 -2.86
N ALA A 151 7.26 -12.80 -3.89
CA ALA A 151 6.02 -12.06 -3.72
C ALA A 151 5.08 -12.75 -2.72
N MET A 152 4.90 -14.06 -2.86
CA MET A 152 4.08 -14.89 -1.96
C MET A 152 4.61 -14.84 -0.54
N SER A 153 5.93 -14.96 -0.34
CA SER A 153 6.53 -14.87 0.99
C SER A 153 6.30 -13.52 1.65
N LEU A 154 6.34 -12.42 0.92
CA LEU A 154 6.08 -11.08 1.46
C LEU A 154 4.59 -10.88 1.74
N VAL A 155 3.71 -11.28 0.83
CA VAL A 155 2.25 -11.23 1.00
C VAL A 155 1.82 -12.05 2.22
N ARG A 156 2.40 -13.23 2.47
CA ARG A 156 2.15 -14.02 3.68
C ARG A 156 2.50 -13.24 4.96
N ALA A 157 3.62 -12.53 4.97
CA ALA A 157 4.04 -11.75 6.14
C ALA A 157 3.11 -10.55 6.41
N ILE A 158 2.73 -9.80 5.36
CA ILE A 158 1.76 -8.71 5.44
C ILE A 158 0.41 -9.24 5.96
N LEU A 159 -0.10 -10.30 5.34
CA LEU A 159 -1.40 -10.88 5.71
C LEU A 159 -1.38 -11.52 7.09
N ALA A 160 -0.27 -12.08 7.56
CA ALA A 160 -0.16 -12.61 8.92
C ALA A 160 -0.37 -11.49 9.96
N GLY A 161 0.24 -10.32 9.75
CA GLY A 161 0.00 -9.15 10.58
C GLY A 161 -1.45 -8.66 10.46
N ALA A 162 -1.96 -8.52 9.24
CA ALA A 162 -3.33 -8.07 9.01
C ALA A 162 -4.38 -9.00 9.62
N PHE A 163 -4.19 -10.32 9.55
CA PHE A 163 -5.09 -11.30 10.16
C PHE A 163 -5.05 -11.22 11.68
N PHE A 164 -3.89 -11.01 12.28
CA PHE A 164 -3.79 -10.70 13.71
C PHE A 164 -4.62 -9.46 14.06
N CYS A 165 -4.45 -8.36 13.32
CA CYS A 165 -5.25 -7.14 13.50
C CYS A 165 -6.76 -7.39 13.36
N CYS A 166 -7.18 -8.20 12.38
CA CYS A 166 -8.58 -8.58 12.19
C CYS A 166 -9.12 -9.45 13.33
N LEU A 167 -8.31 -10.35 13.89
CA LEU A 167 -8.69 -11.13 15.07
C LEU A 167 -8.89 -10.23 16.29
N VAL A 168 -8.01 -9.24 16.50
CA VAL A 168 -8.17 -8.23 17.54
C VAL A 168 -9.48 -7.45 17.32
N ALA A 169 -9.76 -7.03 16.08
CA ALA A 169 -11.01 -6.33 15.75
C ALA A 169 -12.24 -7.21 16.02
N LEU A 170 -12.18 -8.50 15.69
CA LEU A 170 -13.26 -9.44 15.97
C LEU A 170 -13.51 -9.58 17.48
N VAL A 171 -12.45 -9.68 18.28
CA VAL A 171 -12.55 -9.74 19.75
C VAL A 171 -13.14 -8.44 20.31
N GLN A 172 -12.67 -7.28 19.83
CA GLN A 172 -13.23 -5.97 20.18
C GLN A 172 -14.71 -5.88 19.83
N PHE A 173 -15.11 -6.41 18.68
CA PHE A 173 -16.48 -6.33 18.19
C PHE A 173 -17.43 -7.21 19.00
N LEU A 174 -17.03 -8.47 19.26
CA LEU A 174 -17.87 -9.46 19.95
C LEU A 174 -17.89 -9.29 21.46
N PHE A 175 -16.71 -9.09 22.08
CA PHE A 175 -16.58 -9.12 23.54
C PHE A 175 -16.46 -7.74 24.18
N ARG A 176 -16.33 -6.67 23.38
CA ARG A 176 -16.09 -5.30 23.88
C ARG A 176 -14.83 -5.16 24.75
N VAL A 177 -13.88 -6.09 24.60
CA VAL A 177 -12.56 -6.08 25.25
C VAL A 177 -11.53 -5.58 24.25
N ASN A 178 -10.51 -4.83 24.71
CA ASN A 178 -9.40 -4.41 23.87
C ASN A 178 -8.10 -5.17 24.20
N PRO A 179 -7.75 -6.23 23.44
CA PRO A 179 -6.51 -6.98 23.64
C PRO A 179 -5.23 -6.14 23.49
N MET A 180 -5.29 -4.99 22.83
CA MET A 180 -4.12 -4.13 22.63
C MET A 180 -3.59 -3.55 23.93
N LEU A 181 -4.42 -3.41 24.96
CA LEU A 181 -3.98 -2.94 26.28
C LEU A 181 -2.94 -3.90 26.89
N TRP A 182 -3.14 -5.21 26.75
CA TRP A 182 -2.19 -6.20 27.26
C TRP A 182 -0.85 -6.16 26.51
N ILE A 183 -0.88 -5.85 25.21
CA ILE A 183 0.35 -5.67 24.43
C ILE A 183 1.07 -4.38 24.82
N GLN A 184 0.33 -3.29 25.05
CA GLN A 184 0.90 -2.04 25.54
C GLN A 184 1.62 -2.24 26.88
N GLU A 185 1.00 -2.95 27.83
CA GLU A 185 1.62 -3.28 29.12
C GLU A 185 2.87 -4.15 28.98
N ALA A 186 2.90 -5.05 27.98
CA ALA A 186 4.02 -5.93 27.71
C ALA A 186 5.18 -5.29 26.91
N MET A 187 5.11 -3.99 26.58
CA MET A 187 6.14 -3.27 25.81
C MET A 187 7.03 -2.40 26.73
N PRO A 188 8.08 -2.96 27.36
CA PRO A 188 8.95 -2.20 28.25
C PRO A 188 9.67 -1.07 27.51
N GLY A 189 9.69 0.13 28.12
CA GLY A 189 10.34 1.32 27.56
C GLY A 189 9.50 2.10 26.54
N PHE A 190 8.29 1.64 26.23
CA PHE A 190 7.34 2.35 25.39
C PHE A 190 6.30 3.09 26.24
N THR A 191 5.78 4.19 25.70
CA THR A 191 4.73 5.00 26.30
C THR A 191 3.62 5.25 25.29
N ASP A 192 2.39 5.37 25.77
CA ASP A 192 1.24 5.73 24.95
C ASP A 192 1.35 7.20 24.50
N ASN A 193 1.33 7.43 23.19
CA ASN A 193 1.33 8.77 22.57
C ASN A 193 -0.09 9.33 22.35
N GLY A 194 -1.13 8.59 22.73
CA GLY A 194 -2.53 8.97 22.65
C GLY A 194 -3.11 9.00 21.23
N GLY A 195 -4.36 9.48 21.14
CA GLY A 195 -5.08 9.74 19.88
C GLY A 195 -5.70 8.50 19.21
N ASN A 196 -5.31 7.29 19.59
CA ASN A 196 -5.93 6.06 19.10
C ASN A 196 -7.36 5.92 19.62
N THR A 197 -8.24 5.40 18.78
CA THR A 197 -9.68 5.29 19.08
C THR A 197 -10.16 3.86 18.83
N ALA A 198 -9.86 2.97 19.78
CA ALA A 198 -10.19 1.55 19.69
C ALA A 198 -11.69 1.27 19.60
N PHE A 199 -12.52 2.07 20.29
CA PHE A 199 -13.97 1.98 20.29
C PHE A 199 -14.59 3.33 19.97
N GLN A 200 -15.57 3.34 19.06
CA GLN A 200 -16.24 4.57 18.66
C GLN A 200 -17.73 4.32 18.45
N VAL A 201 -18.58 5.11 19.12
CA VAL A 201 -20.03 5.01 18.95
C VAL A 201 -20.44 5.63 17.61
N ARG A 202 -21.22 4.89 16.82
CA ARG A 202 -21.82 5.35 15.56
C ARG A 202 -23.24 4.80 15.44
N GLY A 203 -24.22 5.69 15.59
CA GLY A 203 -25.62 5.29 15.68
C GLY A 203 -25.82 4.30 16.83
N LEU A 204 -26.40 3.15 16.53
CA LEU A 204 -26.65 2.08 17.51
C LEU A 204 -25.47 1.11 17.69
N MET A 205 -24.35 1.31 16.97
CA MET A 205 -23.23 0.39 16.92
C MET A 205 -21.96 1.01 17.49
N THR A 206 -21.05 0.18 17.99
CA THR A 206 -19.68 0.59 18.34
C THR A 206 -18.73 0.02 17.31
N ARG A 207 -18.05 0.90 16.58
CA ARG A 207 -17.00 0.60 15.61
C ARG A 207 -15.73 0.22 16.35
N VAL A 208 -14.95 -0.66 15.73
CA VAL A 208 -13.69 -1.18 16.28
C VAL A 208 -12.52 -0.87 15.35
N ALA A 209 -11.31 -0.80 15.91
CA ALA A 209 -10.09 -0.45 15.17
C ALA A 209 -9.09 -1.62 15.03
N GLY A 210 -9.32 -2.75 15.70
CA GLY A 210 -8.30 -3.80 15.79
C GLY A 210 -7.05 -3.24 16.47
N SER A 211 -5.89 -3.44 15.84
CA SER A 211 -4.63 -2.83 16.26
C SER A 211 -4.30 -1.52 15.53
N THR A 212 -5.16 -1.05 14.61
CA THR A 212 -4.95 0.21 13.90
C THR A 212 -5.29 1.41 14.80
N PHE A 213 -4.94 2.61 14.35
CA PHE A 213 -5.16 3.85 15.10
C PHE A 213 -6.65 4.21 15.21
N HIS A 214 -7.43 3.88 14.17
CA HIS A 214 -8.85 4.19 14.10
C HIS A 214 -9.60 3.18 13.22
N SER A 215 -10.90 3.01 13.47
CA SER A 215 -11.79 2.16 12.67
C SER A 215 -11.83 2.46 11.16
N ILE A 216 -11.62 3.71 10.72
CA ILE A 216 -11.60 4.06 9.29
C ILE A 216 -10.35 3.50 8.60
N GLU A 217 -9.22 3.56 9.29
CA GLU A 217 -7.95 3.01 8.84
C GLU A 217 -8.03 1.49 8.71
N LEU A 218 -8.58 0.80 9.72
CA LEU A 218 -8.81 -0.65 9.66
C LEU A 218 -9.61 -1.03 8.40
N ALA A 219 -10.70 -0.30 8.14
CA ALA A 219 -11.58 -0.57 7.00
C ALA A 219 -10.84 -0.45 5.66
N VAL A 220 -10.11 0.65 5.47
CA VAL A 220 -9.39 0.94 4.23
C VAL A 220 -8.23 -0.04 4.03
N VAL A 221 -7.42 -0.30 5.06
CA VAL A 221 -6.29 -1.21 4.95
C VAL A 221 -6.76 -2.65 4.70
N CYS A 222 -7.84 -3.10 5.34
CA CYS A 222 -8.42 -4.42 5.05
C CYS A 222 -8.91 -4.51 3.60
N ALA A 223 -9.55 -3.45 3.09
CA ALA A 223 -9.98 -3.39 1.69
C ALA A 223 -8.79 -3.38 0.71
N MET A 224 -7.69 -2.70 1.04
CA MET A 224 -6.44 -2.74 0.26
C MET A 224 -5.85 -4.16 0.19
N LEU A 225 -5.89 -4.90 1.31
CA LEU A 225 -5.27 -6.23 1.40
C LEU A 225 -6.17 -7.37 0.90
N LEU A 226 -7.49 -7.15 0.77
CA LEU A 226 -8.43 -8.17 0.33
C LEU A 226 -8.08 -8.78 -1.05
N PRO A 227 -7.75 -8.01 -2.11
CA PRO A 227 -7.28 -8.57 -3.37
C PRO A 227 -6.05 -9.47 -3.24
N LEU A 228 -5.07 -9.08 -2.40
CA LEU A 228 -3.86 -9.87 -2.15
C LEU A 228 -4.17 -11.15 -1.37
N SER A 229 -5.13 -11.11 -0.43
CA SER A 229 -5.60 -12.29 0.29
C SER A 229 -6.29 -13.29 -0.64
N ILE A 230 -7.11 -12.81 -1.57
CA ILE A 230 -7.75 -13.67 -2.59
C ILE A 230 -6.69 -14.26 -3.52
N TRP A 231 -5.73 -13.45 -3.99
CA TRP A 231 -4.60 -13.94 -4.78
C TRP A 231 -3.83 -15.05 -4.06
N ARG A 232 -3.51 -14.86 -2.77
CA ARG A 232 -2.91 -15.91 -1.92
C ARG A 232 -3.81 -17.13 -1.83
N ALA A 233 -5.10 -16.98 -1.55
CA ALA A 233 -6.01 -18.12 -1.42
C ALA A 233 -6.05 -19.01 -2.68
N ILE A 234 -5.99 -18.40 -3.86
CA ILE A 234 -5.96 -19.09 -5.15
C ILE A 234 -4.59 -19.76 -5.36
N TYR A 235 -3.50 -19.00 -5.29
CA TYR A 235 -2.19 -19.45 -5.80
C TYR A 235 -1.23 -20.01 -4.74
N ASP A 236 -1.46 -19.75 -3.46
CA ASP A 236 -0.61 -20.29 -2.38
C ASP A 236 -0.81 -21.80 -2.27
N ARG A 237 0.28 -22.55 -2.50
CA ARG A 237 0.32 -24.01 -2.45
C ARG A 237 0.68 -24.55 -1.06
N THR A 238 1.15 -23.70 -0.15
CA THR A 238 1.59 -24.13 1.18
C THR A 238 0.51 -23.86 2.21
N GLY A 239 0.36 -24.76 3.18
CA GLY A 239 -0.64 -24.63 4.24
C GLY A 239 -2.04 -25.06 3.81
N TYR A 240 -3.00 -24.91 4.72
CA TYR A 240 -4.37 -25.38 4.52
C TYR A 240 -5.22 -24.33 3.79
N LYS A 241 -5.86 -24.73 2.68
CA LYS A 241 -6.72 -23.83 1.88
C LYS A 241 -7.85 -23.20 2.69
N TRP A 242 -8.45 -23.93 3.63
CA TRP A 242 -9.52 -23.39 4.48
C TRP A 242 -9.02 -22.23 5.35
N LEU A 243 -7.78 -22.26 5.82
CA LEU A 243 -7.19 -21.18 6.61
C LEU A 243 -6.94 -19.92 5.75
N HIS A 244 -6.59 -20.09 4.48
CA HIS A 244 -6.44 -18.96 3.55
C HIS A 244 -7.78 -18.24 3.32
N TRP A 245 -8.85 -19.01 3.12
CA TRP A 245 -10.19 -18.45 2.95
C TRP A 245 -10.76 -17.89 4.25
N THR A 246 -10.43 -18.48 5.41
CA THR A 246 -10.78 -17.93 6.72
C THR A 246 -10.13 -16.55 6.92
N GLY A 247 -8.86 -16.37 6.55
CA GLY A 247 -8.20 -15.07 6.58
C GLY A 247 -8.86 -14.02 5.67
N THR A 248 -9.25 -14.43 4.45
CA THR A 248 -10.03 -13.56 3.55
C THR A 248 -11.39 -13.18 4.16
N ALA A 249 -12.08 -14.12 4.80
CA ALA A 249 -13.34 -13.84 5.50
C ALA A 249 -13.14 -12.90 6.68
N LEU A 250 -12.05 -13.05 7.45
CA LEU A 250 -11.69 -12.15 8.56
C LEU A 250 -11.51 -10.70 8.08
N LEU A 251 -10.87 -10.47 6.93
CA LEU A 251 -10.75 -9.12 6.36
C LEU A 251 -12.12 -8.52 6.04
N ILE A 252 -13.04 -9.31 5.46
CA ILE A 252 -14.41 -8.85 5.13
C ILE A 252 -15.19 -8.51 6.41
N VAL A 253 -15.12 -9.38 7.43
CA VAL A 253 -15.75 -9.15 8.74
C VAL A 253 -15.15 -7.92 9.43
N ALA A 254 -13.83 -7.73 9.35
CA ALA A 254 -13.17 -6.54 9.89
C ALA A 254 -13.68 -5.27 9.21
N ILE A 255 -13.76 -5.21 7.87
CA ILE A 255 -14.33 -4.07 7.14
C ILE A 255 -15.75 -3.75 7.64
N ALA A 256 -16.58 -4.77 7.82
CA ALA A 256 -17.94 -4.58 8.30
C ALA A 256 -18.05 -4.09 9.74
N SER A 257 -17.23 -4.65 10.65
CA SER A 257 -17.19 -4.27 12.06
C SER A 257 -16.83 -2.80 12.27
N THR A 258 -16.21 -2.16 11.27
CA THR A 258 -15.88 -0.74 11.31
C THR A 258 -17.05 0.18 10.95
N VAL A 259 -18.16 -0.31 10.37
CA VAL A 259 -19.32 0.52 9.95
C VAL A 259 -18.88 1.83 9.27
N SER A 260 -18.04 1.71 8.23
CA SER A 260 -17.36 2.83 7.58
C SER A 260 -17.75 2.98 6.11
N ARG A 261 -18.18 4.19 5.69
CA ARG A 261 -18.42 4.52 4.27
C ARG A 261 -17.16 4.34 3.42
N SER A 262 -16.00 4.72 3.96
CA SER A 262 -14.70 4.51 3.29
C SER A 262 -14.37 3.04 3.14
N GLY A 263 -14.84 2.18 4.05
CA GLY A 263 -14.72 0.72 3.92
C GLY A 263 -15.53 0.19 2.73
N VAL A 264 -16.77 0.66 2.56
CA VAL A 264 -17.62 0.31 1.41
C VAL A 264 -17.01 0.81 0.09
N LEU A 265 -16.54 2.06 0.06
CA LEU A 265 -15.85 2.63 -1.10
C LEU A 265 -14.59 1.81 -1.44
N GLY A 266 -13.78 1.46 -0.44
CA GLY A 266 -12.58 0.65 -0.62
C GLY A 266 -12.89 -0.75 -1.14
N LEU A 267 -13.92 -1.41 -0.59
CA LEU A 267 -14.34 -2.73 -1.07
C LEU A 267 -14.82 -2.65 -2.54
N PHE A 268 -15.61 -1.63 -2.88
CA PHE A 268 -16.07 -1.40 -4.24
C PHE A 268 -14.89 -1.18 -5.20
N LEU A 269 -14.03 -0.20 -4.93
CA LEU A 269 -12.87 0.11 -5.77
C LEU A 269 -11.93 -1.09 -5.91
N GLY A 270 -11.63 -1.76 -4.79
CA GLY A 270 -10.74 -2.91 -4.76
C GLY A 270 -11.26 -4.06 -5.61
N MET A 271 -12.54 -4.42 -5.46
CA MET A 271 -13.13 -5.51 -6.25
C MET A 271 -13.35 -5.12 -7.72
N LEU A 272 -13.78 -3.88 -8.00
CA LEU A 272 -13.94 -3.35 -9.35
C LEU A 272 -12.64 -3.48 -10.16
N VAL A 273 -11.51 -3.08 -9.57
CA VAL A 273 -10.20 -3.14 -10.22
C VAL A 273 -9.66 -4.57 -10.26
N PHE A 274 -9.90 -5.39 -9.25
CA PHE A 274 -9.29 -6.72 -9.13
C PHE A 274 -9.99 -7.80 -9.97
N ILE A 275 -11.33 -7.82 -10.00
CA ILE A 275 -12.14 -8.87 -10.64
C ILE A 275 -11.74 -9.15 -12.10
N PRO A 276 -11.44 -8.15 -12.96
CA PRO A 276 -11.02 -8.39 -14.34
C PRO A 276 -9.78 -9.29 -14.48
N PHE A 277 -8.88 -9.26 -13.50
CA PHE A 277 -7.59 -9.96 -13.52
C PHE A 277 -7.63 -11.37 -12.91
N LEU A 278 -8.74 -11.75 -12.28
CA LEU A 278 -8.94 -13.10 -11.75
C LEU A 278 -8.93 -14.17 -12.87
N PRO A 279 -8.52 -15.41 -12.54
CA PRO A 279 -8.74 -16.56 -13.42
C PRO A 279 -10.21 -16.66 -13.84
N ARG A 280 -10.48 -17.09 -15.07
CA ARG A 280 -11.85 -17.23 -15.61
C ARG A 280 -12.84 -17.92 -14.64
N PRO A 281 -12.53 -19.07 -14.00
CA PRO A 281 -13.46 -19.68 -13.06
C PRO A 281 -13.69 -18.82 -11.82
N ALA A 282 -12.63 -18.31 -11.20
CA ALA A 282 -12.72 -17.44 -10.03
C ALA A 282 -13.48 -16.14 -10.32
N ARG A 283 -13.31 -15.57 -11.52
CA ARG A 283 -14.01 -14.36 -11.96
C ARG A 283 -15.52 -14.55 -12.08
N ARG A 284 -15.96 -15.68 -12.64
CA ARG A 284 -17.41 -16.00 -12.73
C ARG A 284 -18.03 -16.09 -11.34
N TRP A 285 -17.37 -16.80 -10.43
CA TRP A 285 -17.83 -16.90 -9.05
C TRP A 285 -17.74 -15.58 -8.30
N ALA A 286 -16.73 -14.74 -8.54
CA ALA A 286 -16.58 -13.45 -7.86
C ALA A 286 -17.75 -12.49 -8.14
N VAL A 287 -18.31 -12.50 -9.35
CA VAL A 287 -19.48 -11.67 -9.72
C VAL A 287 -20.72 -12.05 -8.91
N VAL A 288 -20.83 -13.30 -8.46
CA VAL A 288 -21.94 -13.79 -7.62
C VAL A 288 -21.59 -13.67 -6.13
N ALA A 289 -20.40 -14.13 -5.76
CA ALA A 289 -19.94 -14.22 -4.39
C ALA A 289 -19.73 -12.85 -3.74
N ALA A 290 -19.27 -11.83 -4.48
CA ALA A 290 -19.06 -10.50 -3.91
C ALA A 290 -20.39 -9.81 -3.52
N PRO A 291 -21.42 -9.74 -4.39
CA PRO A 291 -22.74 -9.27 -3.99
C PRO A 291 -23.38 -10.14 -2.90
N ALA A 292 -23.26 -11.47 -2.99
CA ALA A 292 -23.82 -12.38 -1.98
C ALA A 292 -23.15 -12.19 -0.61
N ALA A 293 -21.83 -12.04 -0.56
CA ALA A 293 -21.10 -11.77 0.68
C ALA A 293 -21.51 -10.41 1.27
N MET A 294 -21.67 -9.37 0.44
CA MET A 294 -22.18 -8.07 0.86
C MET A 294 -23.59 -8.18 1.45
N ALA A 295 -24.49 -8.88 0.76
CA ALA A 295 -25.86 -9.09 1.22
C ALA A 295 -25.90 -9.91 2.54
N ALA A 296 -25.14 -11.00 2.61
CA ALA A 296 -25.03 -11.82 3.82
C ALA A 296 -24.54 -11.00 5.02
N LEU A 297 -23.57 -10.12 4.79
CA LEU A 297 -23.03 -9.23 5.81
C LEU A 297 -24.06 -8.20 6.31
N PHE A 298 -24.88 -7.67 5.41
CA PHE A 298 -25.99 -6.78 5.75
C PHE A 298 -27.10 -7.48 6.54
N VAL A 299 -27.34 -8.77 6.28
CA VAL A 299 -28.32 -9.56 7.03
C VAL A 299 -27.77 -10.02 8.38
N ALA A 300 -26.50 -10.41 8.44
CA ALA A 300 -25.88 -10.99 9.64
C ALA A 300 -25.60 -9.98 10.76
N ILE A 301 -25.54 -8.68 10.44
CA ILE A 301 -25.25 -7.62 11.42
C ILE A 301 -26.48 -6.70 11.55
N PRO A 302 -27.38 -6.96 12.52
CA PRO A 302 -28.54 -6.11 12.78
C PRO A 302 -28.15 -4.66 12.97
N GLY A 303 -28.88 -3.74 12.32
CA GLY A 303 -28.62 -2.30 12.40
C GLY A 303 -27.49 -1.79 11.50
N LEU A 304 -26.70 -2.65 10.85
CA LEU A 304 -25.64 -2.23 9.91
C LEU A 304 -26.21 -1.46 8.72
N VAL A 305 -27.24 -2.02 8.06
CA VAL A 305 -27.90 -1.37 6.93
C VAL A 305 -28.47 -0.04 7.38
N GLY A 306 -29.26 0.01 8.45
CA GLY A 306 -29.83 1.24 8.98
C GLY A 306 -28.79 2.30 9.34
N THR A 307 -27.64 1.90 9.89
CA THR A 307 -26.56 2.84 10.27
C THR A 307 -25.77 3.33 9.06
N LEU A 308 -25.54 2.48 8.06
CA LEU A 308 -24.89 2.88 6.82
C LEU A 308 -25.83 3.74 5.97
N THR A 309 -27.09 3.33 5.79
CA THR A 309 -28.09 4.11 5.03
C THR A 309 -28.33 5.45 5.69
N SER A 310 -28.50 5.52 7.01
CA SER A 310 -28.62 6.81 7.70
C SER A 310 -27.38 7.68 7.52
N SER A 311 -26.18 7.08 7.56
CA SER A 311 -24.93 7.80 7.26
C SER A 311 -24.83 8.27 5.80
N PHE A 312 -25.52 7.62 4.86
CA PHE A 312 -25.56 8.04 3.44
C PHE A 312 -26.69 9.05 3.16
N THR A 313 -27.85 8.91 3.80
CA THR A 313 -29.04 9.75 3.57
C THR A 313 -29.06 11.02 4.42
N ALA A 314 -28.26 11.09 5.49
CA ALA A 314 -28.19 12.27 6.35
C ALA A 314 -27.68 13.53 5.62
N GLY A 315 -27.00 13.40 4.46
CA GLY A 315 -26.63 14.54 3.61
C GLY A 315 -25.98 15.70 4.38
N ASN A 316 -26.55 16.91 4.30
CA ASN A 316 -26.09 18.12 5.00
C ASN A 316 -26.39 18.16 6.51
N SER A 317 -27.02 17.13 7.08
CA SER A 317 -27.23 17.02 8.53
C SER A 317 -26.19 16.10 9.22
N ASP A 318 -25.34 15.41 8.45
CA ASP A 318 -24.20 14.65 8.97
C ASP A 318 -23.01 15.59 9.17
N PRO A 319 -22.52 15.77 10.41
CA PRO A 319 -21.35 16.61 10.71
C PRO A 319 -20.13 16.27 9.85
N SER A 320 -19.98 15.00 9.42
CA SER A 320 -18.81 14.57 8.64
C SER A 320 -18.85 14.93 7.15
N LEU A 321 -20.01 15.33 6.60
CA LEU A 321 -20.10 15.85 5.22
C LEU A 321 -20.06 17.38 5.21
N THR A 322 -20.73 18.01 6.18
CA THR A 322 -20.76 19.47 6.29
C THR A 322 -19.41 20.05 6.69
N THR A 323 -18.67 19.44 7.61
CA THR A 323 -17.31 19.89 7.93
C THR A 323 -16.42 19.87 6.70
N ARG A 324 -16.52 18.82 5.86
CA ARG A 324 -15.69 18.68 4.66
C ARG A 324 -15.95 19.75 3.62
N THR A 325 -17.20 20.07 3.32
CA THR A 325 -17.53 21.13 2.37
C THR A 325 -17.24 22.52 2.92
N ASN A 326 -17.46 22.74 4.23
CA ASN A 326 -17.22 24.03 4.87
C ASN A 326 -15.73 24.34 5.03
N ASN A 327 -14.85 23.34 4.93
CA ASN A 327 -13.41 23.54 4.95
C ASN A 327 -12.85 24.09 3.63
N TYR A 328 -13.59 24.01 2.51
CA TYR A 328 -13.05 24.38 1.18
C TYR A 328 -12.67 25.86 1.06
N PRO A 329 -13.50 26.83 1.52
CA PRO A 329 -13.10 28.24 1.48
C PRO A 329 -11.82 28.50 2.27
N ARG A 330 -11.68 27.90 3.46
CA ARG A 330 -10.47 28.03 4.28
C ARG A 330 -9.25 27.41 3.60
N VAL A 331 -9.39 26.23 3.01
CA VAL A 331 -8.30 25.59 2.26
C VAL A 331 -7.89 26.45 1.06
N ALA A 332 -8.86 27.06 0.36
CA ALA A 332 -8.58 27.96 -0.75
C ALA A 332 -7.82 29.22 -0.30
N GLU A 333 -8.19 29.80 0.85
CA GLU A 333 -7.47 30.92 1.46
C GLU A 333 -6.03 30.55 1.83
N MET A 334 -5.84 29.48 2.60
CA MET A 334 -4.49 28.99 2.99
C MET A 334 -3.62 28.64 1.77
N PHE A 335 -4.22 28.05 0.73
CA PHE A 335 -3.52 27.77 -0.53
C PHE A 335 -3.19 29.05 -1.29
N GLY A 336 -4.05 30.06 -1.26
CA GLY A 336 -3.81 31.37 -1.88
C GLY A 336 -2.62 32.10 -1.26
N GLU A 337 -2.39 31.94 0.05
CA GLU A 337 -1.26 32.53 0.76
C GLU A 337 0.08 31.86 0.44
N LEU A 338 0.14 30.52 0.43
CA LEU A 338 1.38 29.74 0.23
C LEU A 338 1.21 28.64 -0.85
N PRO A 339 0.97 29.01 -2.12
CA PRO A 339 0.50 28.07 -3.13
C PRO A 339 1.53 27.02 -3.55
N PHE A 340 2.83 27.34 -3.54
CA PHE A 340 3.83 26.43 -4.10
C PHE A 340 4.36 25.41 -3.11
N LEU A 341 4.67 25.84 -1.89
CA LEU A 341 5.40 25.04 -0.88
C LEU A 341 4.61 24.84 0.43
N GLY A 342 3.43 25.44 0.57
CA GLY A 342 2.52 25.25 1.70
C GLY A 342 3.08 25.76 3.04
N LEU A 343 2.39 25.41 4.12
CA LEU A 343 2.75 25.76 5.50
C LEU A 343 3.99 25.02 6.04
N GLY A 344 4.48 24.02 5.31
CA GLY A 344 5.51 23.09 5.76
C GLY A 344 4.93 21.70 6.07
N PRO A 345 5.76 20.64 5.95
CA PRO A 345 5.27 19.27 6.03
C PRO A 345 4.63 18.96 7.38
N GLY A 346 3.40 18.43 7.38
CA GLY A 346 2.68 18.06 8.60
C GLY A 346 2.19 19.23 9.48
N ASN A 347 2.34 20.49 9.04
CA ASN A 347 2.00 21.67 9.85
C ASN A 347 0.52 22.06 9.89
N TYR A 348 -0.36 21.23 9.34
CA TYR A 348 -1.78 21.45 9.46
C TYR A 348 -2.31 20.89 10.79
N MET A 349 -2.41 21.75 11.80
CA MET A 349 -2.87 21.41 13.15
C MET A 349 -4.24 22.08 13.42
N PRO A 350 -5.36 21.38 13.22
CA PRO A 350 -6.68 21.97 13.42
C PRO A 350 -6.93 22.25 14.91
N GLU A 351 -7.44 23.43 15.23
CA GLU A 351 -7.73 23.85 16.62
C GLU A 351 -8.88 23.05 17.25
N ASN A 352 -9.79 22.52 16.44
CA ASN A 352 -10.94 21.75 16.88
C ASN A 352 -11.33 20.68 15.85
N ALA A 353 -12.22 19.77 16.27
CA ALA A 353 -12.70 18.68 15.42
C ALA A 353 -13.46 19.13 14.16
N LEU A 354 -14.04 20.34 14.17
CA LEU A 354 -14.75 20.89 13.00
C LEU A 354 -13.77 21.24 11.87
N TYR A 355 -12.52 21.50 12.20
CA TYR A 355 -11.50 21.95 11.26
C TYR A 355 -10.65 20.81 10.70
N ILE A 356 -10.87 19.56 11.11
CA ILE A 356 -10.23 18.39 10.50
C ILE A 356 -10.66 18.29 9.03
N LEU A 357 -9.68 18.15 8.12
CA LEU A 357 -9.95 18.12 6.68
C LEU A 357 -10.54 16.80 6.22
N ASP A 358 -10.09 15.68 6.80
CA ASP A 358 -10.47 14.33 6.38
C ASP A 358 -10.25 14.11 4.86
N ASN A 359 -9.16 14.66 4.33
CA ASN A 359 -8.84 14.56 2.91
C ASN A 359 -7.34 14.79 2.72
N GLN A 360 -6.61 13.69 2.48
CA GLN A 360 -5.17 13.73 2.30
C GLN A 360 -4.73 14.68 1.18
N TYR A 361 -5.54 14.84 0.13
CA TYR A 361 -5.21 15.71 -0.99
C TYR A 361 -5.29 17.19 -0.61
N LEU A 362 -6.33 17.59 0.14
CA LEU A 362 -6.42 18.95 0.67
C LEU A 362 -5.35 19.19 1.73
N ASN A 363 -5.09 18.21 2.59
CA ASN A 363 -4.03 18.28 3.59
C ASN A 363 -2.66 18.49 2.93
N SER A 364 -2.33 17.71 1.89
CA SER A 364 -1.09 17.87 1.13
C SER A 364 -1.00 19.20 0.39
N LEU A 365 -2.13 19.72 -0.12
CA LEU A 365 -2.17 21.02 -0.79
C LEU A 365 -1.83 22.16 0.18
N VAL A 366 -2.36 22.10 1.40
CA VAL A 366 -2.12 23.10 2.45
C VAL A 366 -0.72 22.96 3.06
N THR A 367 -0.27 21.74 3.34
CA THR A 367 1.00 21.51 4.04
C THR A 367 2.20 21.56 3.11
N LEU A 368 2.11 20.94 1.93
CA LEU A 368 3.24 20.81 1.00
C LEU A 368 3.15 21.72 -0.23
N GLY A 369 2.04 22.46 -0.39
CA GLY A 369 1.76 23.27 -1.57
C GLY A 369 1.55 22.43 -2.83
N LEU A 370 1.49 23.09 -3.98
CA LEU A 370 1.25 22.46 -5.28
C LEU A 370 2.32 21.43 -5.64
N VAL A 371 3.60 21.68 -5.29
CA VAL A 371 4.71 20.79 -5.64
C VAL A 371 4.58 19.46 -4.89
N GLY A 372 4.39 19.51 -3.56
CA GLY A 372 4.19 18.29 -2.78
C GLY A 372 2.83 17.64 -2.98
N PHE A 373 1.80 18.40 -3.35
CA PHE A 373 0.51 17.86 -3.79
C PHE A 373 0.66 16.98 -5.04
N ILE A 374 1.35 17.46 -6.08
CA ILE A 374 1.64 16.66 -7.28
C ILE A 374 2.42 15.40 -6.89
N GLY A 375 3.41 15.54 -6.01
CA GLY A 375 4.15 14.42 -5.46
C GLY A 375 3.25 13.41 -4.74
N MET A 376 2.30 13.87 -3.92
CA MET A 376 1.34 13.02 -3.20
C MET A 376 0.40 12.27 -4.16
N VAL A 377 -0.16 12.98 -5.14
CA VAL A 377 -1.01 12.37 -6.17
C VAL A 377 -0.21 11.31 -6.92
N ALA A 378 1.02 11.63 -7.34
CA ALA A 378 1.89 10.68 -8.02
C ALA A 378 2.23 9.46 -7.13
N PHE A 379 2.54 9.68 -5.85
CA PHE A 379 2.80 8.63 -4.87
C PHE A 379 1.62 7.69 -4.72
N LEU A 380 0.38 8.20 -4.63
CA LEU A 380 -0.82 7.39 -4.44
C LEU A 380 -1.34 6.73 -5.74
N VAL A 381 -1.24 7.41 -6.88
CA VAL A 381 -1.91 6.99 -8.13
C VAL A 381 -0.99 6.19 -9.06
N LEU A 382 0.29 6.56 -9.21
CA LEU A 382 1.19 5.88 -10.16
C LEU A 382 1.36 4.38 -9.89
N PRO A 383 1.48 3.90 -8.63
CA PRO A 383 1.54 2.47 -8.36
C PRO A 383 0.29 1.74 -8.84
N ALA A 384 -0.90 2.30 -8.65
CA ALA A 384 -2.16 1.70 -9.08
C ALA A 384 -2.24 1.58 -10.61
N VAL A 385 -1.98 2.69 -11.32
CA VAL A 385 -2.05 2.77 -12.79
C VAL A 385 -1.00 1.86 -13.43
N SER A 386 0.24 1.93 -12.95
CA SER A 386 1.33 1.10 -13.51
C SER A 386 1.10 -0.39 -13.31
N CYS A 387 0.60 -0.81 -12.13
CA CYS A 387 0.25 -2.20 -11.89
C CYS A 387 -0.94 -2.65 -12.75
N PHE A 388 -1.94 -1.79 -12.98
CA PHE A 388 -3.08 -2.09 -13.85
C PHE A 388 -2.63 -2.33 -15.29
N ILE A 389 -1.77 -1.45 -15.81
CA ILE A 389 -1.20 -1.57 -17.16
C ILE A 389 -0.35 -2.85 -17.25
N ALA A 390 0.53 -3.10 -16.27
CA ALA A 390 1.35 -4.31 -16.25
C ALA A 390 0.51 -5.58 -16.19
N ALA A 391 -0.54 -5.61 -15.37
CA ALA A 391 -1.46 -6.74 -15.28
C ALA A 391 -2.11 -7.06 -16.63
N ARG A 392 -2.48 -6.04 -17.42
CA ARG A 392 -3.03 -6.26 -18.78
C ARG A 392 -2.00 -6.84 -19.76
N ALA A 393 -0.72 -6.57 -19.56
CA ALA A 393 0.35 -7.05 -20.43
C ALA A 393 0.77 -8.50 -20.14
N SER A 394 0.61 -8.97 -18.91
CA SER A 394 1.00 -10.33 -18.50
C SER A 394 0.04 -11.41 -19.04
N ARG A 395 0.59 -12.51 -19.55
CA ARG A 395 -0.15 -13.74 -19.91
C ARG A 395 -0.02 -14.83 -18.84
N ILE A 396 0.93 -14.72 -17.92
CA ILE A 396 1.06 -15.64 -16.78
C ILE A 396 -0.08 -15.36 -15.79
N PRO A 397 -1.02 -16.29 -15.53
CA PRO A 397 -2.22 -16.00 -14.74
C PRO A 397 -1.93 -15.54 -13.30
N ALA A 398 -0.93 -16.15 -12.64
CA ALA A 398 -0.57 -15.83 -11.26
C ALA A 398 0.05 -14.44 -11.14
N LEU A 399 0.96 -14.10 -12.06
CA LEU A 399 1.63 -12.80 -12.11
C LEU A 399 0.68 -11.67 -12.51
N ARG A 400 -0.19 -11.89 -13.52
CA ARG A 400 -1.29 -10.98 -13.86
C ARG A 400 -2.18 -10.70 -12.66
N CYS A 401 -2.56 -11.73 -11.92
CA CYS A 401 -3.47 -11.59 -10.79
C CYS A 401 -2.77 -10.87 -9.61
N LEU A 402 -1.48 -11.11 -9.37
CA LEU A 402 -0.68 -10.36 -8.40
C LEU A 402 -0.63 -8.85 -8.74
N ALA A 403 -0.30 -8.52 -10.00
CA ALA A 403 -0.26 -7.13 -10.46
C ALA A 403 -1.65 -6.49 -10.37
N GLY A 404 -2.72 -7.21 -10.72
CA GLY A 404 -4.10 -6.76 -10.55
C GLY A 404 -4.48 -6.53 -9.08
N ALA A 405 -3.99 -7.37 -8.16
CA ALA A 405 -4.21 -7.19 -6.72
C ALA A 405 -3.48 -5.96 -6.17
N ALA A 406 -2.22 -5.73 -6.58
CA ALA A 406 -1.48 -4.52 -6.23
C ALA A 406 -2.11 -3.26 -6.83
N ALA A 407 -2.62 -3.34 -8.07
CA ALA A 407 -3.36 -2.25 -8.71
C ALA A 407 -4.63 -1.89 -7.93
N ALA A 408 -5.40 -2.90 -7.51
CA ALA A 408 -6.59 -2.73 -6.71
C ALA A 408 -6.28 -2.12 -5.33
N ALA A 409 -5.26 -2.63 -4.64
CA ALA A 409 -4.79 -2.06 -3.37
C ALA A 409 -4.38 -0.60 -3.53
N GLY A 410 -3.69 -0.26 -4.61
CA GLY A 410 -3.31 1.12 -4.94
C GLY A 410 -4.51 2.02 -5.24
N ALA A 411 -5.50 1.52 -5.99
CA ALA A 411 -6.71 2.26 -6.30
C ALA A 411 -7.56 2.55 -5.05
N VAL A 412 -7.63 1.58 -4.13
CA VAL A 412 -8.26 1.78 -2.82
C VAL A 412 -7.54 2.86 -2.03
N ALA A 413 -6.22 2.81 -1.96
CA ALA A 413 -5.43 3.82 -1.26
C ALA A 413 -5.65 5.23 -1.84
N ALA A 414 -5.55 5.38 -3.16
CA ALA A 414 -5.76 6.66 -3.83
C ALA A 414 -7.20 7.18 -3.67
N GLY A 415 -8.21 6.34 -3.91
CA GLY A 415 -9.61 6.75 -3.85
C GLY A 415 -10.08 7.03 -2.42
N CYS A 416 -9.71 6.19 -1.45
CA CYS A 416 -10.09 6.40 -0.05
C CYS A 416 -9.36 7.58 0.60
N SER A 417 -8.19 7.99 0.09
CA SER A 417 -7.48 9.19 0.57
C SER A 417 -8.25 10.50 0.36
N LEU A 418 -9.33 10.49 -0.45
CA LEU A 418 -10.31 11.59 -0.52
C LEU A 418 -11.22 11.69 0.72
N THR A 419 -11.21 10.66 1.56
CA THR A 419 -12.20 10.49 2.65
C THR A 419 -11.61 10.56 4.05
N PHE A 420 -10.28 10.63 4.18
CA PHE A 420 -9.56 10.81 5.44
C PHE A 420 -8.11 11.26 5.15
N ASP A 421 -7.43 11.83 6.15
CA ASP A 421 -6.03 12.27 6.08
C ASP A 421 -5.08 11.06 6.14
N SER A 422 -5.07 10.25 5.09
CA SER A 422 -4.54 8.89 5.09
C SER A 422 -3.09 8.72 5.57
N MET A 423 -2.20 9.69 5.34
CA MET A 423 -0.81 9.65 5.79
C MET A 423 -0.64 9.94 7.29
N ALA A 424 -1.66 10.47 7.97
CA ALA A 424 -1.68 10.62 9.41
C ALA A 424 -2.01 9.30 10.14
N PHE A 425 -2.43 8.27 9.41
CA PHE A 425 -2.80 6.95 9.92
C PHE A 425 -1.61 5.97 9.74
N PRO A 426 -0.91 5.57 10.83
CA PRO A 426 0.39 4.90 10.74
C PRO A 426 0.39 3.56 10.00
N VAL A 427 -0.65 2.74 10.18
CA VAL A 427 -0.78 1.43 9.52
C VAL A 427 -1.00 1.66 8.03
N PHE A 428 -1.89 2.58 7.63
CA PHE A 428 -2.06 2.94 6.22
C PHE A 428 -0.74 3.42 5.60
N ALA A 429 -0.09 4.40 6.25
CA ALA A 429 1.12 5.04 5.75
C ALA A 429 2.28 4.03 5.56
N LEU A 430 2.39 3.01 6.41
CA LEU A 430 3.44 2.00 6.33
C LEU A 430 3.07 0.77 5.48
N VAL A 431 1.79 0.43 5.34
CA VAL A 431 1.33 -0.67 4.46
C VAL A 431 1.43 -0.27 2.99
N TYR A 432 1.04 0.96 2.65
CA TYR A 432 1.01 1.40 1.26
C TYR A 432 2.37 1.25 0.53
N PRO A 433 3.53 1.60 1.12
CA PRO A 433 4.84 1.30 0.57
C PRO A 433 5.11 -0.17 0.23
N PHE A 434 4.56 -1.14 0.98
CA PHE A 434 4.65 -2.55 0.60
C PHE A 434 3.88 -2.85 -0.68
N ILE A 435 2.75 -2.18 -0.91
CA ILE A 435 1.98 -2.28 -2.16
C ILE A 435 2.80 -1.71 -3.32
N ILE A 436 3.47 -0.57 -3.11
CA ILE A 436 4.41 0.01 -4.09
C ILE A 436 5.52 -0.99 -4.41
N GLY A 437 6.09 -1.63 -3.39
CA GLY A 437 7.17 -2.61 -3.53
C GLY A 437 6.73 -3.87 -4.29
N LEU A 438 5.59 -4.46 -3.92
CA LEU A 438 4.99 -5.61 -4.61
C LEU A 438 4.65 -5.27 -6.06
N GLY A 439 4.11 -4.08 -6.30
CA GLY A 439 3.80 -3.56 -7.63
C GLY A 439 5.06 -3.36 -8.49
N GLY A 440 6.12 -2.80 -7.90
CA GLY A 440 7.43 -2.65 -8.56
C GLY A 440 8.07 -4.00 -8.91
N GLY A 441 8.00 -4.97 -8.00
CA GLY A 441 8.45 -6.34 -8.28
C GLY A 441 7.66 -7.01 -9.41
N ALA A 442 6.33 -6.88 -9.37
CA ALA A 442 5.45 -7.38 -10.44
C ALA A 442 5.74 -6.72 -11.79
N TRP A 443 5.92 -5.40 -11.82
CA TRP A 443 6.31 -4.65 -13.02
C TRP A 443 7.58 -5.21 -13.65
N ILE A 444 8.60 -5.48 -12.84
CA ILE A 444 9.90 -5.99 -13.32
C ILE A 444 9.77 -7.42 -13.83
N MET A 445 9.08 -8.29 -13.10
CA MET A 445 8.80 -9.66 -13.54
C MET A 445 8.03 -9.69 -14.87
N ILE A 446 7.05 -8.80 -15.05
CA ILE A 446 6.24 -8.72 -16.28
C ILE A 446 7.05 -8.16 -17.44
N ARG A 447 7.94 -7.19 -17.21
CA ARG A 447 8.88 -6.74 -18.26
C ARG A 447 9.78 -7.89 -18.71
N ARG A 448 10.30 -8.68 -17.77
CA ARG A 448 11.11 -9.85 -18.10
C ARG A 448 10.31 -10.93 -18.83
N GLU A 449 9.07 -11.17 -18.43
CA GLU A 449 8.13 -12.06 -19.12
C GLU A 449 7.95 -11.66 -20.60
N ILE A 450 7.88 -10.36 -20.90
CA ILE A 450 7.78 -9.84 -22.27
C ILE A 450 9.10 -10.06 -23.03
N GLU A 451 10.25 -9.71 -22.44
CA GLU A 451 11.58 -9.90 -23.05
C GLU A 451 11.86 -11.38 -23.40
N LEU A 452 11.51 -12.31 -22.51
CA LEU A 452 11.68 -13.75 -22.73
C LEU A 452 10.80 -14.29 -23.87
N ARG A 453 9.63 -13.68 -24.09
CA ARG A 453 8.76 -14.04 -25.23
C ARG A 453 9.33 -13.57 -26.55
N GLU A 454 9.82 -12.34 -26.58
CA GLU A 454 10.41 -11.73 -27.77
C GLU A 454 11.67 -12.49 -28.21
N THR A 455 12.47 -12.99 -27.27
CA THR A 455 13.66 -13.79 -27.54
C THR A 455 13.37 -15.23 -27.98
N THR A 456 12.27 -15.84 -27.51
CA THR A 456 11.88 -17.20 -27.92
C THR A 456 11.18 -17.24 -29.29
N ALA A 457 10.49 -16.16 -29.69
CA ALA A 457 9.79 -16.06 -30.97
C ALA A 457 10.67 -16.23 -32.24
N PRO A 458 11.91 -15.66 -32.34
CA PRO A 458 12.74 -15.79 -33.54
C PRO A 458 13.32 -17.20 -33.78
N ASP A 459 13.46 -18.03 -32.75
CA ASP A 459 14.00 -19.40 -32.91
C ASP A 459 12.98 -20.38 -33.51
N LEU A 460 11.68 -20.13 -33.33
CA LEU A 460 10.62 -20.91 -34.00
C LEU A 460 10.53 -20.63 -35.50
N LEU A 461 10.94 -19.43 -35.94
CA LEU A 461 11.01 -19.08 -37.37
C LEU A 461 12.28 -19.62 -38.05
N LYS A 462 13.34 -19.90 -37.28
CA LYS A 462 14.62 -20.44 -37.82
C LYS A 462 14.68 -21.97 -37.85
N ASN A 463 13.94 -22.65 -36.96
CA ASN A 463 14.01 -24.11 -36.81
C ASN A 463 12.76 -24.87 -37.30
N GLY A 464 11.84 -24.20 -38.01
CA GLY A 464 10.77 -24.89 -38.73
C GLY A 464 11.30 -25.61 -39.97
N PRO A 465 10.72 -26.75 -40.39
CA PRO A 465 11.09 -27.37 -41.66
C PRO A 465 10.94 -26.34 -42.79
N PRO A 466 11.82 -26.35 -43.82
CA PRO A 466 11.70 -25.43 -44.94
C PRO A 466 10.29 -25.54 -45.52
N GLN A 467 9.52 -24.47 -45.44
CA GLN A 467 8.21 -24.42 -46.06
C GLN A 467 8.41 -24.33 -47.56
N ASP A 468 8.16 -25.44 -48.25
CA ASP A 468 8.17 -25.51 -49.70
C ASP A 468 7.20 -24.47 -50.29
N GLY A 469 7.80 -23.53 -51.03
CA GLY A 469 7.28 -22.94 -52.26
C GLY A 469 5.78 -22.67 -52.37
N HIS A 470 5.27 -21.67 -51.64
CA HIS A 470 4.28 -20.74 -52.20
C HIS A 470 4.40 -19.38 -51.52
N LEU A 471 4.96 -18.41 -52.25
CA LEU A 471 4.94 -16.99 -51.90
C LEU A 471 3.49 -16.53 -51.75
N ARG A 472 2.94 -16.57 -50.54
CA ARG A 472 1.84 -15.70 -50.16
C ARG A 472 2.46 -14.34 -49.85
N ASN A 473 2.15 -13.37 -50.70
CA ASN A 473 2.47 -11.96 -50.48
C ASN A 473 2.13 -11.57 -49.03
N PRO A 474 3.05 -10.92 -48.30
CA PRO A 474 2.73 -10.36 -47.00
C PRO A 474 1.68 -9.27 -47.21
N SER A 475 0.45 -9.52 -46.78
CA SER A 475 -0.53 -8.46 -46.57
C SER A 475 0.10 -7.47 -45.59
N THR A 476 0.27 -6.26 -46.08
CA THR A 476 0.92 -5.11 -45.44
C THR A 476 0.59 -4.98 -43.94
N PRO A 477 1.59 -4.65 -43.11
CA PRO A 477 1.38 -4.33 -41.72
C PRO A 477 0.66 -2.97 -41.63
N ASN A 478 -0.47 -2.91 -40.94
CA ASN A 478 -0.95 -1.62 -40.45
C ASN A 478 0.03 -1.12 -39.38
N VAL A 479 0.91 -0.27 -39.87
CA VAL A 479 1.70 0.71 -39.15
C VAL A 479 0.76 1.50 -38.25
N GLU A 480 0.89 1.29 -36.94
CA GLU A 480 0.86 2.37 -35.95
C GLU A 480 1.70 1.90 -34.76
N ALA A 481 3.01 1.88 -35.02
CA ALA A 481 4.00 1.91 -33.97
C ALA A 481 3.89 3.26 -33.26
N ILE A 482 3.25 3.29 -32.08
CA ILE A 482 3.43 4.39 -31.14
C ILE A 482 4.82 4.21 -30.53
N THR A 483 5.76 4.93 -31.12
CA THR A 483 7.12 5.15 -30.62
C THR A 483 7.05 5.90 -29.29
N TRP A 484 7.20 5.17 -28.19
CA TRP A 484 7.48 5.78 -26.89
C TRP A 484 8.97 6.13 -26.78
N THR A 485 9.32 7.35 -27.16
CA THR A 485 10.58 8.00 -26.80
C THR A 485 10.34 9.46 -26.42
N ARG A 486 10.20 9.74 -25.12
CA ARG A 486 11.11 10.55 -24.30
C ARG A 486 10.62 10.60 -22.86
#